data_AF-A0A517U2L2-F1
#
_entry.id   AF-A0A517U2L2-F1
#
_cell.length_a   1.000
_cell.length_b   1.000
_cell.length_c   1.000
_cell.angle_alpha   90.00
_cell.angle_beta   90.00
_cell.angle_gamma   90.00
#
_symmetry.space_group_name_H-M   'P 1'
#
loop_
_entity.id
_entity.type
_entity.pdbx_description
1 polymer ?
#
loop_
_entity_poly.entity_id
_entity_poly.type
_entity_poly.pdbx_seq_one_letter_code
_entity_poly.pdbx_strand_id
1 'polypeptide(L)'
;MAKCDEGYLCDVCGQDVAELTDSEMYLRYIVGMLDPEVLHTTPERHIRCNPALAQYIVADDFPPVVVEGPFDKRTLDERYVGRRERLLTRGWRRLNEVAGSHTPIIEYPLPEVLNEIRRRSAGF
;
A
#
# COMPACT_ATOMS: atom_id res chain seq x y z
N MET A 1 5.66 -30.75 1.34
CA MET A 1 4.66 -29.72 1.68
C MET A 1 4.93 -28.56 0.76
N ALA A 2 3.95 -28.23 -0.09
CA ALA A 2 4.14 -27.24 -1.15
C ALA A 2 4.10 -25.83 -0.53
N LYS A 3 4.84 -24.88 -1.12
CA LYS A 3 4.83 -23.45 -0.78
C LYS A 3 3.45 -22.75 -0.90
N CYS A 4 2.38 -23.52 -1.12
CA CYS A 4 1.03 -23.01 -1.35
C CYS A 4 0.21 -22.86 -0.07
N ASP A 5 0.71 -23.36 1.08
CA ASP A 5 -0.03 -23.38 2.35
C ASP A 5 0.47 -22.32 3.36
N GLU A 6 1.55 -21.61 3.07
CA GLU A 6 1.95 -20.41 3.82
C GLU A 6 1.26 -19.23 3.12
N GLY A 7 0.35 -18.55 3.82
CA GLY A 7 -0.17 -17.27 3.35
C GLY A 7 0.97 -16.27 3.12
N TYR A 8 0.66 -15.10 2.59
CA TYR A 8 1.66 -14.04 2.50
C TYR A 8 2.05 -13.61 3.92
N LEU A 9 3.12 -14.21 4.47
CA LEU A 9 3.61 -13.91 5.82
C LEU A 9 4.21 -12.51 5.85
N CYS A 10 3.83 -11.73 6.85
CA CYS A 10 4.45 -10.44 7.09
C CYS A 10 5.91 -10.63 7.52
N ASP A 11 6.85 -10.03 6.77
CA ASP A 11 8.29 -10.11 7.09
C ASP A 11 8.71 -9.37 8.38
N VAL A 12 7.80 -8.58 8.97
CA VAL A 12 8.03 -7.84 10.22
C VAL A 12 7.55 -8.63 11.44
N CYS A 13 6.29 -9.08 11.45
CA CYS A 13 5.68 -9.74 12.62
C CYS A 13 5.58 -11.27 12.49
N GLY A 14 5.82 -11.82 11.29
CA GLY A 14 5.73 -13.24 11.00
C GLY A 14 4.31 -13.82 10.98
N GLN A 15 3.28 -12.98 11.09
CA GLN A 15 1.88 -13.41 11.00
C GLN A 15 1.36 -13.30 9.56
N ASP A 16 0.31 -14.05 9.25
CA ASP A 16 -0.37 -13.99 7.95
C ASP A 16 -0.94 -12.58 7.68
N VAL A 17 -0.71 -12.08 6.48
CA VAL A 17 -1.51 -10.99 5.91
C VAL A 17 -2.75 -11.59 5.29
N ALA A 18 -3.78 -11.77 6.11
CA ALA A 18 -4.98 -12.52 5.77
C ALA A 18 -5.85 -11.82 4.70
N GLU A 19 -5.94 -10.49 4.77
CA GLU A 19 -6.83 -9.69 3.93
C GLU A 19 -6.05 -8.78 2.99
N LEU A 20 -6.59 -8.54 1.79
CA LEU A 20 -6.02 -7.57 0.85
C LEU A 20 -5.92 -6.17 1.49
N THR A 21 -6.91 -5.81 2.32
CA THR A 21 -6.95 -4.54 3.05
C THR A 21 -5.86 -4.42 4.11
N ASP A 22 -5.22 -5.53 4.52
CA ASP A 22 -4.08 -5.48 5.42
C ASP A 22 -2.74 -5.35 4.68
N SER A 23 -2.70 -5.54 3.35
CA SER A 23 -1.45 -5.60 2.57
C SER A 23 -0.83 -4.23 2.29
N GLU A 24 0.39 -4.04 2.80
CA GLU A 24 1.23 -2.90 2.45
C GLU A 24 1.76 -3.02 1.02
N MET A 25 2.05 -4.23 0.54
CA MET A 25 2.52 -4.44 -0.84
C MET A 25 1.49 -3.92 -1.84
N TYR A 26 0.23 -4.32 -1.69
CA TYR A 26 -0.86 -3.88 -2.56
C TYR A 26 -1.17 -2.39 -2.39
N LEU A 27 -1.09 -1.84 -1.17
CA LEU A 27 -1.21 -0.40 -0.98
C LEU A 27 -0.13 0.36 -1.77
N ARG A 28 1.13 -0.07 -1.69
CA ARG A 28 2.26 0.54 -2.43
C ARG A 28 2.07 0.41 -3.94
N TYR A 29 1.61 -0.73 -4.42
CA TYR A 29 1.25 -0.91 -5.83
C TYR A 29 0.16 0.08 -6.27
N ILE A 30 -0.91 0.18 -5.49
CA ILE A 30 -2.06 1.02 -5.81
C ILE A 30 -1.66 2.49 -5.98
N VAL A 31 -0.74 2.97 -5.14
CA VAL A 31 -0.25 4.36 -5.16
C VAL A 31 0.99 4.57 -6.04
N GLY A 32 1.44 3.54 -6.78
CA GLY A 32 2.56 3.63 -7.71
C GLY A 32 3.94 3.69 -7.06
N MET A 33 4.07 3.22 -5.82
CA MET A 33 5.36 3.07 -5.11
C MET A 33 6.02 1.70 -5.34
N LEU A 34 5.31 0.76 -5.97
CA LEU A 34 5.81 -0.57 -6.30
C LEU A 34 5.47 -0.91 -7.76
N ASP A 35 6.47 -1.39 -8.49
CA ASP A 35 6.30 -1.80 -9.89
C ASP A 35 5.49 -3.11 -9.96
N PRO A 36 4.49 -3.24 -10.85
CA PRO A 36 3.74 -4.48 -11.01
C PRO A 36 4.63 -5.70 -11.31
N GLU A 37 5.75 -5.53 -12.00
CA GLU A 37 6.64 -6.63 -12.38
C GLU A 37 7.27 -7.33 -11.16
N VAL A 38 7.46 -6.61 -10.06
CA VAL A 38 8.10 -7.15 -8.84
C VAL A 38 7.09 -7.60 -7.78
N LEU A 39 5.78 -7.54 -8.04
CA LEU A 39 4.77 -7.95 -7.05
C LEU A 39 4.96 -9.40 -6.57
N HIS A 40 5.21 -10.32 -7.50
CA HIS A 40 5.34 -11.75 -7.21
C HIS A 40 6.60 -12.11 -6.41
N THR A 41 7.57 -11.19 -6.27
CA THR A 41 8.81 -11.38 -5.50
C THR A 41 8.92 -10.44 -4.31
N THR A 42 8.03 -9.47 -4.18
CA THR A 42 8.04 -8.51 -3.07
C THR A 42 7.52 -9.20 -1.81
N PRO A 43 8.29 -9.17 -0.69
CA PRO A 43 7.80 -9.66 0.59
C PRO A 43 6.56 -8.87 1.05
N GLU A 44 5.63 -9.56 1.68
CA GLU A 44 4.42 -8.96 2.19
C GLU A 44 4.62 -8.37 3.59
N ARG A 45 3.84 -7.34 3.91
CA ARG A 45 3.79 -6.67 5.21
C ARG A 45 2.37 -6.24 5.53
N HIS A 46 1.97 -6.30 6.79
CA HIS A 46 0.78 -5.56 7.21
C HIS A 46 1.07 -4.07 7.06
N ILE A 47 0.08 -3.28 6.61
CA ILE A 47 0.17 -1.82 6.56
C ILE A 47 0.64 -1.28 7.93
N ARG A 48 0.07 -1.78 9.03
CA ARG A 48 0.42 -1.35 10.40
C ARG A 48 1.81 -1.77 10.85
N CYS A 49 2.38 -2.83 10.27
CA CYS A 49 3.76 -3.24 10.51
C CYS A 49 4.78 -2.32 9.85
N ASN A 50 4.36 -1.45 8.93
CA ASN A 50 5.15 -0.34 8.43
C ASN A 50 4.59 1.02 8.91
N PRO A 51 4.90 1.43 10.16
CA PRO A 51 4.35 2.65 10.72
C PRO A 51 4.87 3.91 10.01
N ALA A 52 6.04 3.85 9.36
CA ALA A 52 6.58 4.94 8.56
C ALA A 52 5.69 5.26 7.35
N LEU A 53 4.99 4.27 6.81
CA LEU A 53 3.99 4.42 5.75
C LEU A 53 2.60 4.67 6.34
N ALA A 54 2.16 3.83 7.28
CA ALA A 54 0.80 3.85 7.82
C ALA A 54 0.40 5.15 8.51
N GLN A 55 1.35 5.88 9.11
CA GLN A 55 1.07 7.16 9.78
C GLN A 55 0.43 8.20 8.85
N TYR A 56 0.62 8.09 7.53
CA TYR A 56 0.02 9.02 6.56
C TYR A 56 -1.41 8.65 6.14
N ILE A 57 -1.97 7.52 6.57
CA ILE A 57 -3.37 7.21 6.28
C ILE A 57 -4.27 7.98 7.25
N VAL A 58 -5.16 8.82 6.70
CA VAL A 58 -6.11 9.65 7.47
C VAL A 58 -7.53 9.33 6.98
N ALA A 59 -8.12 8.29 7.55
CA ALA A 59 -9.47 7.84 7.25
C ALA A 59 -10.20 7.46 8.55
N ASP A 60 -11.52 7.70 8.60
CA ASP A 60 -12.32 7.48 9.81
C ASP A 60 -12.35 6.00 10.25
N ASP A 61 -12.18 5.08 9.29
CA ASP A 61 -12.14 3.63 9.48
C ASP A 61 -10.72 3.06 9.65
N PHE A 62 -9.70 3.92 9.67
CA PHE A 62 -8.32 3.53 9.86
C PHE A 62 -7.77 4.12 11.17
N PRO A 63 -7.57 3.31 12.22
CA PRO A 63 -6.94 3.76 13.47
C PRO A 63 -5.61 4.48 13.22
N PRO A 64 -5.44 5.73 13.70
CA PRO A 64 -4.22 6.50 13.48
C PRO A 64 -2.98 5.78 14.01
N VAL A 65 -1.92 5.77 13.20
CA VAL A 65 -0.61 5.25 13.60
C VAL A 65 0.30 6.42 13.97
N VAL A 66 0.80 6.40 15.20
CA VAL A 66 1.73 7.40 15.72
C VAL A 66 3.14 6.83 15.69
N VAL A 67 4.06 7.60 15.12
CA VAL A 67 5.50 7.32 15.14
C VAL A 67 6.14 8.32 16.10
N GLU A 68 7.09 7.86 16.90
CA GLU A 68 7.94 8.74 17.71
C GLU A 68 9.32 8.89 17.07
N GLY A 69 9.98 10.03 17.32
CA GLY A 69 11.31 10.31 16.81
C GLY A 69 11.33 11.00 15.44
N PRO A 70 12.46 10.95 14.71
CA PRO A 70 12.71 11.81 13.54
C PRO A 70 11.82 11.51 12.32
N PHE A 71 11.11 10.38 12.33
CA PHE A 71 10.19 10.00 11.26
C PHE A 71 8.72 10.26 11.62
N ASP A 72 8.43 10.87 12.77
CA ASP A 72 7.09 11.33 13.13
C ASP A 72 6.64 12.42 12.15
N LYS A 73 5.58 12.14 11.38
CA LYS A 73 5.05 13.08 10.38
C LYS A 73 4.70 14.44 10.97
N ARG A 74 4.37 14.53 12.26
CA ARG A 74 4.03 15.80 12.96
C ARG A 74 5.21 16.76 13.05
N THR A 75 6.43 16.25 12.85
CA THR A 75 7.68 17.02 12.92
C THR A 75 8.27 17.34 11.54
N LEU A 76 7.62 16.87 10.46
CA LEU A 76 8.09 17.04 9.08
C LEU A 76 7.42 18.24 8.38
N ASP A 77 7.93 18.60 7.21
CA ASP A 77 7.35 19.66 6.35
C ASP A 77 5.87 19.37 6.05
N GLU A 78 4.99 20.30 6.44
CA GLU A 78 3.54 20.15 6.33
C GLU A 78 3.08 19.93 4.87
N ARG A 79 3.77 20.54 3.89
CA ARG A 79 3.43 20.35 2.48
C ARG A 79 3.74 18.93 2.03
N TYR A 80 4.87 18.38 2.44
CA TYR A 80 5.21 16.98 2.22
C TYR A 80 4.20 16.06 2.90
N VAL A 81 3.91 16.28 4.19
CA VAL A 81 2.94 15.49 4.96
C VAL A 81 1.58 15.49 4.27
N GLY A 82 1.03 16.66 3.94
CA GLY A 82 -0.27 16.76 3.28
C GLY A 82 -0.31 16.07 1.90
N ARG A 83 0.80 16.06 1.14
CA ARG A 83 0.89 15.27 -0.11
C ARG A 83 0.85 13.78 0.16
N ARG A 84 1.63 13.31 1.14
CA ARG A 84 1.67 11.89 1.53
C ARG A 84 0.33 11.42 2.07
N GLU A 85 -0.32 12.23 2.90
CA GLU A 85 -1.63 11.92 3.47
C GLU A 85 -2.70 11.76 2.40
N ARG A 86 -2.79 12.71 1.47
CA ARG A 86 -3.72 12.61 0.34
C ARG A 86 -3.49 11.36 -0.50
N LEU A 87 -2.23 11.03 -0.80
CA LEU A 87 -1.89 9.88 -1.63
C LEU A 87 -2.23 8.56 -0.93
N LEU A 88 -1.75 8.36 0.31
CA LEU A 88 -1.98 7.09 1.01
C LEU A 88 -3.42 6.92 1.49
N THR A 89 -4.13 8.00 1.83
CA THR A 89 -5.56 7.91 2.15
C THR A 89 -6.38 7.53 0.92
N ARG A 90 -6.06 8.06 -0.27
CA ARG A 90 -6.70 7.62 -1.52
C ARG A 90 -6.35 6.17 -1.85
N GLY A 91 -5.09 5.78 -1.66
CA GLY A 91 -4.64 4.41 -1.81
C GLY A 91 -5.39 3.44 -0.91
N TRP A 92 -5.52 3.77 0.37
CA TRP A 92 -6.28 3.00 1.37
C TRP A 92 -7.75 2.81 0.94
N ARG A 93 -8.43 3.89 0.54
CA ARG A 93 -9.82 3.81 0.07
C ARG A 93 -9.95 2.94 -1.18
N ARG A 94 -9.02 3.08 -2.13
CA ARG A 94 -8.98 2.25 -3.33
C ARG A 94 -8.72 0.78 -3.00
N LEU A 95 -7.84 0.49 -2.04
CA LEU A 95 -7.57 -0.87 -1.56
C LEU A 95 -8.83 -1.53 -0.99
N ASN A 96 -9.58 -0.80 -0.16
CA ASN A 96 -10.87 -1.27 0.38
C ASN A 96 -11.92 -1.47 -0.72
N GLU A 97 -12.00 -0.55 -1.69
CA GLU A 97 -12.90 -0.67 -2.83
C GLU A 97 -12.63 -1.94 -3.63
N VAL A 98 -11.36 -2.20 -3.98
CA VAL A 98 -11.02 -3.35 -4.83
C VAL A 98 -11.11 -4.68 -4.08
N ALA A 99 -10.84 -4.70 -2.76
CA ALA A 99 -10.99 -5.88 -1.93
C ALA A 99 -12.42 -6.41 -1.88
N GLY A 100 -13.42 -5.52 -1.96
CA GLY A 100 -14.84 -5.88 -2.00
C GLY A 100 -15.37 -6.16 -3.42
N SER A 101 -14.52 -6.20 -4.44
CA SER A 101 -14.92 -6.20 -5.85
C SER A 101 -14.36 -7.41 -6.62
N HIS A 102 -14.80 -7.58 -7.87
CA HIS A 102 -14.19 -8.50 -8.83
C HIS A 102 -13.24 -7.77 -9.80
N THR A 103 -12.72 -6.60 -9.41
CA THR A 103 -11.81 -5.82 -10.24
C THR A 103 -10.53 -6.62 -10.52
N PRO A 104 -10.03 -6.68 -11.77
CA PRO A 104 -8.75 -7.32 -12.05
C PRO A 104 -7.59 -6.58 -11.39
N ILE A 105 -6.55 -7.31 -10.96
CA ILE A 105 -5.34 -6.74 -10.33
C ILE A 105 -4.72 -5.58 -11.15
N ILE A 106 -4.73 -5.70 -12.48
CA ILE A 106 -4.19 -4.68 -13.41
C ILE A 106 -4.94 -3.33 -13.35
N GLU A 107 -6.13 -3.31 -12.76
CA GLU A 107 -6.97 -2.13 -12.56
C GLU A 107 -6.97 -1.64 -11.11
N TYR A 108 -6.22 -2.27 -10.21
CA TYR A 108 -6.13 -1.82 -8.81
C TYR A 108 -5.56 -0.41 -8.66
N PRO A 109 -4.48 -0.02 -9.38
CA PRO A 109 -3.87 1.27 -9.15
C PRO A 109 -4.78 2.47 -9.36
N LEU A 110 -4.42 3.57 -8.68
CA LEU A 110 -5.09 4.85 -8.87
C LEU A 110 -5.03 5.26 -10.36
N PRO A 111 -6.02 6.01 -10.88
CA PRO A 111 -6.08 6.36 -12.30
C PRO A 111 -4.80 7.02 -12.84
N GLU A 112 -4.18 7.90 -12.06
CA GLU A 112 -2.91 8.53 -12.43
C GLU A 112 -1.73 7.53 -12.52
N VAL A 113 -1.74 6.48 -11.70
CA VAL A 113 -0.73 5.42 -11.72
C VAL A 113 -0.94 4.50 -12.92
N LEU A 114 -2.19 4.15 -13.24
CA LEU A 114 -2.52 3.40 -14.47
C LEU A 114 -2.05 4.14 -15.73
N ASN A 115 -2.28 5.45 -15.77
CA ASN A 115 -1.84 6.29 -16.89
C ASN A 115 -0.31 6.36 -17.00
N GLU A 116 0.41 6.34 -15.88
CA GLU A 116 1.87 6.26 -15.85
C GLU A 116 2.38 4.89 -16.34
N ILE A 117 1.81 3.79 -15.83
CA ILE A 117 2.16 2.42 -16.26
C ILE A 117 1.95 2.26 -17.76
N ARG A 118 0.78 2.66 -18.28
CA ARG A 118 0.48 2.59 -19.72
C ARG A 118 1.44 3.42 -20.57
N ARG A 119 1.83 4.61 -20.11
CA ARG A 119 2.83 5.45 -20.82
C ARG A 119 4.19 4.77 -20.91
N ARG A 120 4.62 4.09 -19.85
CA ARG A 120 5.89 3.33 -19.85
C ARG A 120 5.82 2.12 -20.76
N SER A 121 4.71 1.38 -20.74
CA SER A 121 4.51 0.21 -21.59
C SER A 121 4.31 0.53 -23.07
N ALA A 122 3.82 1.73 -23.42
CA ALA A 122 3.64 2.17 -24.80
C ALA A 122 4.91 2.76 -25.45
N GLY A 123 6.01 2.90 -24.69
CA GLY A 123 7.28 3.45 -25.16
C GLY A 123 8.22 2.44 -25.80
N PHE A 124 7.71 1.53 -26.64
CA PHE A 124 8.48 0.63 -27.50
C PHE A 124 8.34 1.00 -28.97
#